data_AF-A0A537CHS5-F1
#
_entry.id   AF-A0A537CHS5-F1
#
_cell.length_a   1.000
_cell.length_b   1.000
_cell.length_c   1.000
_cell.angle_alpha   90.00
_cell.angle_beta   90.00
_cell.angle_gamma   90.00
#
_symmetry.space_group_name_H-M   'P 1'
#
loop_
_entity.id
_entity.type
_entity.pdbx_description
1 polymer ?
#
loop_
_entity_poly.entity_id
_entity_poly.type
_entity_poly.pdbx_seq_one_letter_code
_entity_poly.pdbx_strand_id
1 'polypeptide(L)'
;MKVSVIDLGYNSLKLVNYEVRRDKSFVAYGQQSVLAKVGEGLDQTGFLRDKPIRRTIKALKQFRAIVDLEHSNHVLPVATSAVREAGNREQFLEQAYQE
;
A
#
# COMPACT_ATOMS: atom_id res chain seq x y z
N MET A 1 3.65 15.50 -14.31
CA MET A 1 4.37 14.80 -13.22
C MET A 1 3.61 13.54 -12.91
N LYS A 2 4.29 12.39 -12.83
CA LYS A 2 3.65 11.13 -12.44
C LYS A 2 3.68 10.98 -10.92
N VAL A 3 2.55 10.60 -10.34
CA VAL A 3 2.38 10.36 -8.90
C VAL A 3 1.65 9.04 -8.71
N SER A 4 2.14 8.20 -7.82
CA SER A 4 1.54 6.92 -7.46
C SER A 4 1.09 6.97 -6.01
N VAL A 5 -0.20 6.74 -5.76
CA VAL A 5 -0.75 6.65 -4.41
C VAL A 5 -1.00 5.19 -4.08
N ILE A 6 -0.42 4.72 -2.98
CA ILE A 6 -0.64 3.38 -2.44
C ILE A 6 -1.44 3.52 -1.16
N ASP A 7 -2.60 2.87 -1.08
CA ASP A 7 -3.49 2.89 0.09
C ASP A 7 -3.68 1.48 0.64
N LEU A 8 -3.19 1.26 1.87
CA LEU A 8 -3.36 0.03 2.63
C LEU A 8 -4.49 0.19 3.66
N GLY A 9 -5.65 -0.34 3.29
CA GLY A 9 -6.79 -0.52 4.17
C GLY A 9 -6.74 -1.84 4.96
N TYR A 10 -7.78 -2.06 5.77
CA TYR A 10 -7.93 -3.32 6.50
C TYR A 10 -8.03 -4.54 5.57
N ASN A 11 -8.78 -4.39 4.47
CA ASN A 11 -9.08 -5.48 3.53
C ASN A 11 -8.31 -5.42 2.21
N SER A 12 -8.08 -4.21 1.69
CA SER A 12 -7.53 -4.01 0.35
C SER A 12 -6.28 -3.16 0.38
N LEU A 13 -5.34 -3.51 -0.50
CA LEU A 13 -4.23 -2.65 -0.89
C LEU A 13 -4.52 -2.14 -2.30
N LYS A 14 -4.48 -0.82 -2.50
CA LYS A 14 -4.78 -0.17 -3.78
C LYS A 14 -3.61 0.67 -4.25
N LEU A 15 -3.35 0.66 -5.55
CA LEU A 15 -2.43 1.55 -6.25
C LEU A 15 -3.23 2.36 -7.25
N VAL A 16 -3.07 3.67 -7.25
CA VAL A 16 -3.59 4.55 -8.30
C VAL A 16 -2.46 5.42 -8.83
N ASN A 17 -2.28 5.41 -10.14
CA ASN A 17 -1.31 6.24 -10.83
C ASN A 17 -2.00 7.46 -11.45
N TYR A 18 -1.45 8.62 -11.15
CA TYR A 18 -1.95 9.92 -11.57
C TYR A 18 -0.93 10.65 -12.42
N GLU A 19 -1.42 11.35 -13.44
CA GLU A 19 -0.69 12.40 -14.11
C GLU A 19 -1.17 13.75 -13.58
N VAL A 20 -0.26 14.49 -12.93
CA VAL A 20 -0.49 15.86 -12.46
C VAL A 20 0.07 16.84 -13.49
N ARG A 21 -0.78 17.75 -13.98
CA ARG A 21 -0.45 18.76 -14.99
C ARG A 21 0.05 20.05 -14.35
N ARG A 22 0.60 20.96 -15.17
CA ARG A 22 1.18 22.24 -14.70
C ARG A 22 0.15 23.17 -14.04
N ASP A 23 -1.09 23.10 -14.47
CA ASP A 23 -2.23 23.86 -13.93
C ASP A 23 -2.79 23.25 -12.62
N LYS A 24 -2.11 22.22 -12.06
CA LYS A 24 -2.51 21.46 -10.87
C LYS A 24 -3.75 20.57 -11.06
N SER A 25 -4.30 20.47 -12.26
CA SER A 25 -5.27 19.41 -12.56
C SER A 25 -4.58 18.04 -12.55
N PHE A 26 -5.33 16.98 -12.28
CA PHE A 26 -4.81 15.63 -12.26
C PHE A 26 -5.80 14.64 -12.88
N VAL A 27 -5.28 13.57 -13.48
CA VAL A 27 -6.07 12.48 -14.05
C VAL A 27 -5.49 11.14 -13.60
N ALA A 28 -6.34 10.22 -13.17
CA ALA A 28 -5.94 8.84 -12.92
C ALA A 28 -5.82 8.13 -14.28
N TYR A 29 -4.70 7.46 -14.52
CA TYR A 29 -4.46 6.73 -15.77
C TYR A 29 -4.23 5.23 -15.54
N GLY A 30 -4.07 4.78 -14.29
CA GLY A 30 -3.94 3.37 -13.95
C GLY A 30 -4.40 3.10 -12.52
N GLN A 31 -5.01 1.93 -12.30
CA GLN A 31 -5.45 1.50 -10.98
C GLN A 31 -5.31 -0.02 -10.84
N GLN A 32 -4.78 -0.45 -9.70
CA GLN A 32 -4.70 -1.86 -9.32
C GLN A 32 -5.19 -2.03 -7.88
N SER A 33 -5.86 -3.15 -7.59
CA SER A 33 -6.33 -3.49 -6.24
C SER A 33 -6.03 -4.95 -5.94
N VAL A 34 -5.65 -5.24 -4.70
CA VAL A 34 -5.41 -6.58 -4.18
C VAL A 34 -6.12 -6.76 -2.85
N LEU A 35 -6.82 -7.88 -2.68
CA LEU A 35 -7.39 -8.29 -1.38
C LEU A 35 -6.29 -8.84 -0.47
N ALA A 36 -5.50 -7.93 0.11
CA ALA A 36 -4.41 -8.26 1.02
C ALA A 36 -4.88 -8.64 2.43
N LYS A 37 -6.07 -8.20 2.84
CA LYS A 37 -6.69 -8.42 4.16
C LYS A 37 -5.66 -8.38 5.30
N VAL A 38 -4.88 -7.31 5.39
CA VAL A 38 -3.79 -7.18 6.37
C VAL A 38 -4.33 -7.25 7.80
N GLY A 39 -5.55 -6.73 8.02
CA GLY A 39 -6.23 -6.78 9.32
C GLY A 39 -6.85 -8.12 9.65
N GLU A 40 -6.76 -9.16 8.80
CA GLU A 40 -7.36 -10.47 9.05
C GLU A 40 -6.88 -11.04 10.40
N GLY A 41 -7.79 -11.01 11.37
CA GLY A 41 -7.58 -11.52 12.71
C GLY A 41 -7.04 -10.54 13.73
N LEU A 42 -6.87 -9.26 13.35
CA LEU A 42 -6.45 -8.17 14.21
C LEU A 42 -7.44 -7.95 15.37
N ASP A 43 -8.74 -7.97 15.09
CA ASP A 43 -9.78 -7.69 16.10
C ASP A 43 -9.77 -8.69 17.26
N GLN A 44 -9.22 -9.90 17.04
CA GLN A 44 -9.15 -10.93 18.07
C GLN A 44 -7.86 -10.88 18.88
N THR A 45 -6.75 -10.47 18.28
CA THR A 45 -5.41 -10.57 18.88
C THR A 45 -4.80 -9.23 19.23
N GLY A 46 -5.23 -8.14 18.60
CA GLY A 46 -4.55 -6.85 18.62
C GLY A 46 -3.27 -6.80 17.77
N PHE A 47 -2.95 -7.86 17.03
CA PHE A 47 -1.73 -7.97 16.21
C PHE A 47 -2.02 -8.39 14.77
N LEU A 48 -1.27 -7.85 13.81
CA LEU A 48 -1.26 -8.33 12.44
C LEU A 48 -0.63 -9.72 12.40
N ARG A 49 -1.29 -10.66 11.71
CA ARG A 49 -0.80 -12.03 11.59
C ARG A 49 0.19 -12.18 10.43
N ASP A 50 1.11 -13.12 10.58
CA ASP A 50 2.18 -13.36 9.61
C ASP A 50 1.70 -13.65 8.19
N LYS A 51 0.63 -14.43 8.03
CA LYS A 51 0.10 -14.80 6.70
C LYS A 51 -0.46 -13.56 5.96
N PRO A 52 -1.33 -12.73 6.56
CA PRO A 52 -1.69 -11.41 6.04
C PRO A 52 -0.51 -10.48 5.75
N ILE A 53 0.49 -10.41 6.62
CA ILE A 53 1.70 -9.60 6.40
C ILE A 53 2.41 -10.04 5.13
N ARG A 54 2.77 -11.33 5.01
CA ARG A 54 3.46 -11.85 3.80
C ARG A 54 2.68 -11.61 2.52
N ARG A 55 1.35 -11.76 2.55
CA ARG A 55 0.48 -11.47 1.40
C ARG A 55 0.53 -9.97 1.02
N THR A 56 0.53 -9.09 2.02
CA THR A 56 0.61 -7.64 1.84
C THR A 56 1.96 -7.22 1.27
N ILE A 57 3.07 -7.73 1.82
CA ILE A 57 4.43 -7.48 1.32
C ILE A 57 4.57 -7.95 -0.14
N LYS A 58 4.07 -9.15 -0.47
CA LYS A 58 4.06 -9.64 -1.86
C LYS A 58 3.31 -8.68 -2.80
N ALA A 59 2.17 -8.14 -2.37
CA ALA A 59 1.40 -7.20 -3.17
C ALA A 59 2.10 -5.84 -3.30
N LEU A 60 2.77 -5.35 -2.24
CA LEU A 60 3.59 -4.14 -2.28
C LEU A 60 4.74 -4.28 -3.28
N LYS A 61 5.42 -5.43 -3.33
CA LYS A 61 6.47 -5.71 -4.34
C LYS A 61 5.93 -5.67 -5.77
N GLN A 62 4.73 -6.20 -6.00
CA GLN A 62 4.06 -6.08 -7.30
C GLN A 62 3.76 -4.62 -7.66
N PHE A 63 3.30 -3.83 -6.69
CA PHE A 63 3.02 -2.41 -6.91
C PHE A 63 4.29 -1.61 -7.15
N ARG A 64 5.38 -1.94 -6.46
CA ARG A 64 6.71 -1.37 -6.72
C ARG A 64 7.13 -1.59 -8.17
N ALA A 65 7.00 -2.81 -8.68
CA ALA A 65 7.32 -3.12 -10.08
C ALA A 65 6.48 -2.31 -11.08
N ILE A 66 5.19 -2.09 -10.79
CA ILE A 66 4.32 -1.23 -11.62
C ILE A 66 4.80 0.23 -11.57
N VAL A 67 5.07 0.75 -10.38
CA VAL A 67 5.56 2.13 -10.17
C VAL A 67 6.88 2.36 -10.93
N ASP A 68 7.79 1.40 -10.88
CA ASP A 68 9.08 1.45 -11.58
C ASP A 68 8.92 1.44 -13.10
N LEU A 69 8.08 0.55 -13.62
CA LEU A 69 7.75 0.47 -15.04
C LEU A 69 7.10 1.77 -15.55
N GLU A 70 6.28 2.40 -14.71
CA GLU A 70 5.60 3.64 -15.03
C GLU A 70 6.50 4.88 -14.89
N HIS A 71 7.73 4.73 -14.37
CA HIS A 71 8.64 5.84 -14.08
C HIS A 71 7.99 6.93 -13.21
N SER A 72 7.23 6.50 -12.20
CA SER A 72 6.59 7.41 -11.26
C SER A 72 7.56 7.79 -10.15
N ASN A 73 8.10 9.02 -10.23
CA ASN A 73 9.12 9.52 -9.31
C ASN A 73 8.56 9.98 -7.96
N HIS A 74 7.23 10.02 -7.80
CA HIS A 74 6.55 10.42 -6.58
C HIS A 74 5.61 9.32 -6.12
N VAL A 75 5.95 8.65 -5.02
CA VAL A 75 5.15 7.57 -4.44
C VAL A 75 4.67 8.01 -3.07
N LEU A 76 3.36 7.91 -2.84
CA LEU A 76 2.69 8.26 -1.60
C LEU A 76 2.05 7.00 -1.01
N PRO A 77 2.78 6.23 -0.18
CA PRO A 77 2.22 5.11 0.55
C PRO A 77 1.52 5.59 1.83
N VAL A 78 0.29 5.11 2.04
CA VAL A 78 -0.54 5.41 3.21
C VAL A 78 -1.10 4.11 3.76
N ALA A 79 -1.06 3.95 5.08
CA ALA A 79 -1.72 2.85 5.78
C ALA A 79 -2.75 3.41 6.78
N THR A 80 -3.90 2.76 6.87
CA THR A 80 -5.05 3.25 7.66
C THR A 80 -5.30 2.41 8.91
N SER A 81 -6.54 2.01 9.19
CA SER A 81 -6.98 1.46 10.49
C SER A 81 -6.17 0.24 10.94
N ALA A 82 -6.05 -0.78 10.10
CA ALA A 82 -5.40 -2.03 10.50
C ALA A 82 -3.95 -1.85 10.97
N VAL A 83 -3.16 -1.04 10.27
CA VAL A 83 -1.76 -0.79 10.67
C VAL A 83 -1.71 0.17 11.86
N ARG A 84 -2.56 1.20 11.90
CA ARG A 84 -2.59 2.16 13.01
C ARG A 84 -2.92 1.48 14.35
N GLU A 85 -3.85 0.53 14.34
CA GLU A 85 -4.39 -0.15 15.51
C GLU A 85 -3.58 -1.37 15.97
N ALA A 86 -2.68 -1.90 15.12
CA ALA A 86 -1.90 -3.07 15.44
C ALA A 86 -0.77 -2.82 16.46
N GLY A 87 -0.67 -3.71 17.45
CA GLY A 87 0.40 -3.68 18.45
C GLY A 87 1.81 -3.96 17.87
N ASN A 88 1.91 -4.64 16.72
CA ASN A 88 3.16 -4.92 16.01
C ASN A 88 3.33 -4.08 14.73
N ARG A 89 2.74 -2.88 14.68
CA ARG A 89 2.81 -2.01 13.49
C ARG A 89 4.24 -1.64 13.07
N GLU A 90 5.12 -1.35 14.02
CA GLU A 90 6.50 -0.94 13.74
C GLU A 90 7.26 -2.07 13.03
N GLN A 91 7.11 -3.30 13.51
CA GLN A 91 7.69 -4.49 12.89
C GLN A 91 7.19 -4.69 11.45
N PHE A 92 5.88 -4.49 11.22
CA PHE A 92 5.31 -4.59 9.87
C PHE A 92 5.83 -3.49 8.94
N LEU A 93 5.89 -2.23 9.42
CA LEU A 93 6.39 -1.10 8.64
C LEU A 93 7.87 -1.24 8.30
N GLU A 94 8.68 -1.74 9.24
CA GLU A 94 10.10 -2.03 9.00
C GLU A 94 10.28 -3.10 7.92
N GLN A 95 9.54 -4.22 8.00
CA GLN A 95 9.55 -5.25 6.94
C GLN A 95 9.15 -4.67 5.58
N ALA A 96 8.09 -3.86 5.54
CA ALA A 96 7.63 -3.23 4.29
C ALA A 96 8.63 -2.21 3.71
N TYR A 97 9.50 -1.64 4.52
CA TYR A 97 10.53 -0.69 4.09
C TYR A 97 11.79 -1.39 3.57
N GLN A 98 12.17 -2.52 4.17
CA GLN A 98 13.39 -3.25 3.83
C GLN A 98 13.24 -4.18 2.62
N GLU A 99 12.03 -4.66 2.35
CA GLU A 99 11.72 -5.65 1.31
C GLU A 99 11.19 -5.05 0.01
#